data_AF-A0A7K6QSM7-F1
#
_entry.id   AF-A0A7K6QSM7-F1
#
_cell.length_a   1.000
_cell.length_b   1.000
_cell.length_c   1.000
_cell.angle_alpha   90.00
_cell.angle_beta   90.00
_cell.angle_gamma   90.00
#
_symmetry.space_group_name_H-M   'P 1'
#
loop_
_entity.id
_entity.type
_entity.pdbx_description
1 polymer ?
#
loop_
_entity_poly.entity_id
_entity_poly.type
_entity_poly.pdbx_seq_one_letter_code
_entity_poly.pdbx_strand_id
1 'polypeptide(L)'
;MQSANMLLKKIVRSSVLPFAAQHGMKKDLFPLRRTLSLSLCLKQDNSCKPSEKLDLDAWKKVMKSGLQEEASETVSEPKELSTSAAAREILQMWRLAGRSVPENISEEQLKTFMECPSKSAKKKYLRYLHLKELYKKNDKRKVEEKRERRLEAQDQASKTDETKKRSFICLWSNTMDRAYNWRAAQSMVFGQPLVFDMSYEKEMSVREVANTVRQIVLSEGCNRRSVDPFHIHFCNFKDDSLYHREFIKYYREAWGKLLITVTDQCYTEVFPKDKLIYLTADSPKVMKTFDHDKIYIVGSMVDKSIKTGVSLARAKRLGLETAALPLEKYLLWNTGAKNLTLDQMMRILLTLKDTADWKKALEFVPKRKYCGFVNKPVKELKKTLDLINMLKVGKGREEVQKQFAKNYSKKYKLK
;
A
#
# COMPACT_ATOMS: atom_id res chain seq x y z
N MET A 1 -48.36 -5.50 43.62
CA MET A 1 -46.92 -5.57 43.95
C MET A 1 -46.15 -5.49 42.64
N GLN A 2 -45.89 -4.31 42.06
CA GLN A 2 -45.04 -3.24 42.60
C GLN A 2 -43.72 -3.80 43.12
N SER A 3 -42.71 -3.87 42.24
CA SER A 3 -41.29 -3.59 42.53
C SER A 3 -40.40 -4.11 41.40
N ALA A 4 -40.39 -3.41 40.26
CA ALA A 4 -39.28 -3.48 39.30
C ALA A 4 -39.15 -2.20 38.44
N ASN A 5 -39.88 -1.13 38.76
CA ASN A 5 -39.94 0.11 37.97
C ASN A 5 -39.42 1.34 38.72
N MET A 6 -38.50 1.14 39.68
CA MET A 6 -38.01 2.18 40.60
C MET A 6 -36.48 2.22 40.72
N LEU A 7 -35.75 1.90 39.63
CA LEU A 7 -34.28 2.00 39.61
C LEU A 7 -33.70 2.65 38.33
N LEU A 8 -34.52 3.41 37.60
CA LEU A 8 -34.11 4.18 36.42
C LEU A 8 -34.40 5.69 36.53
N LYS A 9 -34.51 6.23 37.76
CA LYS A 9 -34.84 7.66 37.99
C LYS A 9 -33.89 8.43 38.92
N LYS A 10 -32.66 7.96 39.16
CA LYS A 10 -31.61 8.74 39.82
C LYS A 10 -30.28 8.51 39.13
N ILE A 11 -29.96 9.36 38.16
CA ILE A 11 -28.66 10.02 37.86
C ILE A 11 -28.90 10.79 36.54
N VAL A 12 -29.74 11.81 36.62
CA VAL A 12 -29.71 12.96 35.73
C VAL A 12 -29.94 14.16 36.65
N ARG A 13 -28.86 14.84 37.04
CA ARG A 13 -28.75 16.30 37.26
C ARG A 13 -27.47 16.66 38.03
N SER A 14 -26.88 17.77 37.58
CA SER A 14 -25.62 18.42 38.00
C SER A 14 -24.37 17.72 37.43
N SER A 15 -23.53 18.34 36.61
CA SER A 15 -23.11 19.75 36.58
C SER A 15 -23.02 20.31 35.16
N VAL A 16 -23.65 21.48 34.97
CA VAL A 16 -23.35 22.48 33.94
C VAL A 16 -22.52 23.55 34.64
N LEU A 17 -21.40 23.99 34.04
CA LEU A 17 -20.81 25.36 34.05
C LEU A 17 -19.35 25.34 33.48
N PRO A 18 -18.79 26.47 33.00
CA PRO A 18 -18.34 26.64 31.61
C PRO A 18 -16.91 27.24 31.46
N PHE A 19 -16.58 27.74 30.25
CA PHE A 19 -15.47 28.68 29.94
C PHE A 19 -14.05 28.04 29.91
N ALA A 20 -13.08 28.41 29.07
CA ALA A 20 -12.91 29.58 28.22
C ALA A 20 -11.94 29.27 27.05
N ALA A 21 -12.15 29.92 25.91
CA ALA A 21 -11.13 30.12 24.91
C ALA A 21 -10.11 31.16 25.42
N GLN A 22 -8.82 30.86 25.34
CA GLN A 22 -7.79 31.89 25.21
C GLN A 22 -6.77 31.49 24.15
N HIS A 23 -6.75 32.34 23.13
CA HIS A 23 -5.75 32.50 22.09
C HIS A 23 -4.35 32.72 22.69
N GLY A 24 -3.33 32.05 22.16
CA GLY A 24 -1.93 32.28 22.49
C GLY A 24 -1.02 31.90 21.34
N MET A 25 -0.70 32.88 20.51
CA MET A 25 0.18 32.80 19.33
C MET A 25 1.57 32.25 19.69
N LYS A 26 2.08 31.26 18.94
CA LYS A 26 3.52 31.09 18.73
C LYS A 26 3.85 30.80 17.27
N LYS A 27 4.84 31.54 16.82
CA LYS A 27 5.31 31.80 15.46
C LYS A 27 6.01 30.60 14.83
N ASP A 28 5.85 30.50 13.51
CA ASP A 28 6.78 30.02 12.48
C ASP A 28 7.99 29.20 12.93
N LEU A 29 8.02 27.92 12.55
CA LEU A 29 9.25 27.17 12.32
C LEU A 29 9.06 26.23 11.12
N PHE A 30 9.60 26.68 9.99
CA PHE A 30 9.70 25.96 8.72
C PHE A 30 10.46 24.63 8.87
N PRO A 31 10.09 23.55 8.15
CA PRO A 31 10.96 22.39 8.04
C PRO A 31 12.13 22.69 7.09
N LEU A 32 13.33 22.76 7.67
CA LEU A 32 14.63 22.83 7.02
C LEU A 32 14.77 21.79 5.89
N ARG A 33 14.85 22.29 4.65
CA ARG A 33 15.38 21.54 3.51
C ARG A 33 16.88 21.40 3.70
N ARG A 34 17.39 20.16 3.75
CA ARG A 34 18.84 19.89 3.62
C ARG A 34 19.26 20.16 2.18
N THR A 35 19.89 21.30 1.94
CA THR A 35 20.63 21.60 0.72
C THR A 35 22.05 21.06 0.92
N LEU A 36 22.52 20.20 0.00
CA LEU A 36 23.92 19.78 -0.06
C LEU A 36 24.74 20.98 -0.56
N SER A 37 25.59 21.51 0.32
CA SER A 37 26.64 22.46 -0.04
C SER A 37 27.80 21.67 -0.66
N LEU A 38 28.06 21.89 -1.95
CA LEU A 38 29.32 21.49 -2.58
C LEU A 38 30.36 22.54 -2.20
N SER A 39 31.28 22.18 -1.31
CA SER A 39 32.43 23.01 -0.97
C SER A 39 33.37 23.13 -2.16
N LEU A 40 33.65 24.38 -2.51
CA LEU A 40 34.62 24.83 -3.50
C LEU A 40 36.04 24.67 -2.90
N CYS A 41 36.78 23.62 -3.28
CA CYS A 41 38.21 23.54 -2.96
C CYS A 41 39.03 24.07 -4.14
N LEU A 42 39.44 25.32 -3.95
CA LEU A 42 40.73 25.94 -4.27
C LEU A 42 41.55 25.35 -5.43
N LYS A 43 41.67 26.19 -6.46
CA LYS A 43 42.74 26.17 -7.45
C LYS A 43 44.10 26.27 -6.75
N GLN A 44 45.01 25.38 -7.11
CA GLN A 44 46.44 25.65 -7.06
C GLN A 44 47.01 25.26 -8.42
N ASP A 45 47.41 26.28 -9.17
CA ASP A 45 48.21 26.15 -10.37
C ASP A 45 49.63 25.74 -9.94
N ASN A 46 50.09 24.58 -10.41
CA ASN A 46 51.52 24.26 -10.47
C ASN A 46 51.82 23.71 -11.87
N SER A 47 52.60 24.48 -12.61
CA SER A 47 53.08 24.20 -13.96
C SER A 47 54.05 23.01 -13.98
N CYS A 48 53.85 22.06 -14.90
CA CYS A 48 54.91 21.17 -15.37
C CYS A 48 54.79 20.94 -16.89
N LYS A 49 55.91 21.01 -17.61
CA LYS A 49 56.04 20.90 -19.07
C LYS A 49 55.89 19.43 -19.56
N PRO A 50 55.74 19.17 -20.87
CA PRO A 50 55.06 17.97 -21.38
C PRO A 50 56.01 16.79 -21.64
N SER A 51 55.66 15.61 -21.15
CA SER A 51 56.16 14.30 -21.58
C SER A 51 55.14 13.26 -21.07
N GLU A 52 54.72 12.18 -21.71
CA GLU A 52 55.01 11.46 -22.94
C GLU A 52 53.65 10.91 -23.44
N LYS A 53 53.45 10.76 -24.76
CA LYS A 53 52.26 10.07 -25.28
C LYS A 53 52.35 8.59 -24.91
N LEU A 54 51.49 8.13 -24.01
CA LEU A 54 51.28 6.71 -23.74
C LEU A 54 50.80 5.99 -25.02
N ASP A 55 51.62 5.06 -25.50
CA ASP A 55 51.31 4.20 -26.64
C ASP A 55 50.36 3.07 -26.20
N LEU A 56 49.08 3.24 -26.51
CA LEU A 56 48.01 2.31 -26.19
C LEU A 56 48.11 1.00 -26.99
N ASP A 57 48.84 0.98 -28.12
CA ASP A 57 48.95 -0.20 -28.97
C ASP A 57 50.07 -1.14 -28.50
N ALA A 58 51.15 -0.59 -27.91
CA ALA A 58 52.11 -1.37 -27.15
C ALA A 58 51.44 -2.11 -25.98
N TRP A 59 50.53 -1.44 -25.26
CA TRP A 59 49.81 -2.01 -24.12
C TRP A 59 48.82 -3.13 -24.53
N LYS A 60 48.13 -2.97 -25.66
CA LYS A 60 47.26 -4.01 -26.22
C LYS A 60 48.03 -5.24 -26.68
N LYS A 61 49.27 -5.07 -27.17
CA LYS A 61 50.11 -6.17 -27.63
C LYS A 61 50.55 -7.06 -26.47
N VAL A 62 50.92 -6.46 -25.33
CA VAL A 62 51.27 -7.16 -24.09
C VAL A 62 50.09 -7.97 -23.52
N MET A 63 48.88 -7.43 -23.59
CA MET A 63 47.68 -8.14 -23.12
C MET A 63 47.25 -9.29 -24.06
N LYS A 64 47.60 -9.23 -25.35
CA LYS A 64 47.31 -10.30 -26.33
C LYS A 64 48.31 -11.44 -26.29
N SER A 65 49.57 -11.19 -25.92
CA SER A 65 50.59 -12.25 -25.80
C SER A 65 50.36 -13.17 -24.59
N GLY A 66 49.64 -12.72 -23.56
CA GLY A 66 49.30 -13.55 -22.40
C GLY A 66 48.12 -14.50 -22.58
N LEU A 67 47.62 -14.68 -23.81
CA LEU A 67 46.36 -15.40 -24.11
C LEU A 67 46.53 -16.59 -25.07
N GLN A 68 47.78 -17.01 -25.38
CA GLN A 68 48.03 -18.04 -26.38
C GLN A 68 48.68 -19.35 -25.88
N GLU A 69 48.88 -19.51 -24.57
CA GLU A 69 49.25 -20.80 -24.00
C GLU A 69 48.19 -21.20 -22.98
N GLU A 70 47.25 -22.03 -23.44
CA GLU A 70 46.59 -23.14 -22.73
C GLU A 70 45.29 -23.48 -23.46
N ALA A 71 45.44 -24.26 -24.52
CA ALA A 71 44.35 -24.95 -25.18
C ALA A 71 44.82 -26.35 -25.58
N SER A 72 44.82 -27.27 -24.61
CA SER A 72 44.58 -28.71 -24.87
C SER A 72 44.52 -29.48 -23.56
N GLU A 73 43.32 -29.83 -23.11
CA GLU A 73 43.03 -31.18 -22.64
C GLU A 73 41.52 -31.37 -22.49
N THR A 74 41.03 -32.42 -23.14
CA THR A 74 39.63 -32.82 -23.17
C THR A 74 39.41 -33.84 -22.07
N VAL A 75 38.63 -33.47 -21.04
CA VAL A 75 38.00 -34.44 -20.12
C VAL A 75 36.53 -34.08 -19.95
N SER A 76 35.71 -35.10 -20.17
CA SER A 76 34.26 -35.16 -20.11
C SER A 76 33.67 -34.89 -18.71
N GLU A 77 32.64 -34.02 -18.69
CA GLU A 77 31.67 -33.67 -17.64
C GLU A 77 32.15 -33.40 -16.19
N PRO A 78 32.04 -32.12 -15.76
CA PRO A 78 31.03 -31.75 -14.76
C PRO A 78 30.44 -30.33 -15.03
N LYS A 79 29.37 -30.23 -15.83
CA LYS A 79 28.82 -28.92 -16.27
C LYS A 79 27.88 -28.22 -15.28
N GLU A 80 27.30 -28.91 -14.31
CA GLU A 80 26.41 -28.26 -13.32
C GLU A 80 27.17 -27.67 -12.11
N LEU A 81 28.21 -28.36 -11.63
CA LEU A 81 29.01 -27.91 -10.48
C LEU A 81 29.91 -26.72 -10.83
N SER A 82 30.55 -26.73 -12.01
CA SER A 82 31.41 -25.64 -12.48
C SER A 82 30.67 -24.32 -12.63
N THR A 83 29.42 -24.38 -13.12
CA THR A 83 28.59 -23.19 -13.33
C THR A 83 28.12 -22.58 -11.99
N SER A 84 27.80 -23.41 -10.99
CA SER A 84 27.40 -22.94 -9.66
C SER A 84 28.58 -22.39 -8.83
N ALA A 85 29.77 -23.00 -8.96
CA ALA A 85 30.99 -22.53 -8.32
C ALA A 85 31.43 -21.17 -8.88
N ALA A 86 31.45 -21.02 -10.21
CA ALA A 86 31.74 -19.74 -10.87
C ALA A 86 30.77 -18.63 -10.45
N ALA A 87 29.48 -18.97 -10.24
CA ALA A 87 28.49 -18.01 -9.75
C ALA A 87 28.81 -17.51 -8.32
N ARG A 88 29.24 -18.41 -7.42
CA ARG A 88 29.65 -18.06 -6.06
C ARG A 88 30.92 -17.19 -6.05
N GLU A 89 31.89 -17.48 -6.90
CA GLU A 89 33.09 -16.66 -7.06
C GLU A 89 32.78 -15.25 -7.55
N ILE A 90 31.89 -15.10 -8.54
CA ILE A 90 31.42 -13.79 -9.02
C ILE A 90 30.79 -12.99 -7.86
N LEU A 91 30.01 -13.65 -7.01
CA LEU A 91 29.39 -13.02 -5.84
C LEU A 91 30.43 -12.59 -4.80
N GLN A 92 31.43 -13.45 -4.53
CA GLN A 92 32.57 -13.16 -3.66
C GLN A 92 33.33 -11.93 -4.14
N MET A 93 33.67 -11.90 -5.43
CA MET A 93 34.34 -10.76 -6.08
C MET A 93 33.51 -9.48 -5.95
N TRP A 94 32.19 -9.55 -6.13
CA TRP A 94 31.32 -8.38 -6.02
C TRP A 94 31.19 -7.87 -4.57
N ARG A 95 31.27 -8.75 -3.56
CA ARG A 95 31.36 -8.36 -2.15
C ARG A 95 32.65 -7.59 -1.88
N LEU A 96 33.79 -8.11 -2.35
CA LEU A 96 35.09 -7.46 -2.21
C LEU A 96 35.13 -6.10 -2.90
N ALA A 97 34.45 -5.96 -4.04
CA ALA A 97 34.29 -4.69 -4.76
C ALA A 97 33.28 -3.72 -4.10
N GLY A 98 32.80 -3.99 -2.87
CA GLY A 98 31.88 -3.11 -2.12
C GLY A 98 30.48 -3.01 -2.72
N ARG A 99 30.06 -3.96 -3.56
CA ARG A 99 28.70 -3.98 -4.12
C ARG A 99 27.71 -4.53 -3.09
N SER A 100 26.45 -4.07 -3.18
CA SER A 100 25.36 -4.54 -2.33
C SER A 100 24.97 -5.99 -2.64
N VAL A 101 25.63 -6.93 -1.98
CA VAL A 101 25.40 -8.38 -2.08
C VAL A 101 24.93 -8.91 -0.72
N PRO A 102 23.93 -9.82 -0.66
CA PRO A 102 23.51 -10.46 0.59
C PRO A 102 24.63 -11.29 1.24
N GLU A 103 24.56 -11.50 2.55
CA GLU A 103 25.49 -12.37 3.28
C GLU A 103 25.20 -13.85 3.00
N ASN A 104 23.93 -14.24 3.04
CA ASN A 104 23.48 -15.62 2.80
C ASN A 104 22.58 -15.71 1.56
N ILE A 105 22.94 -16.57 0.60
CA ILE A 105 22.20 -16.80 -0.65
C ILE A 105 21.81 -18.27 -0.73
N SER A 106 20.51 -18.57 -0.87
CA SER A 106 20.03 -19.95 -1.02
C SER A 106 20.25 -20.48 -2.44
N GLU A 107 20.24 -21.80 -2.62
CA GLU A 107 20.48 -22.43 -3.93
C GLU A 107 19.44 -22.01 -4.98
N GLU A 108 18.17 -21.88 -4.60
CA GLU A 108 17.10 -21.35 -5.46
C GLU A 108 17.37 -19.90 -5.93
N GLN A 109 17.93 -19.07 -5.05
CA GLN A 109 18.28 -17.69 -5.37
C GLN A 109 19.50 -17.62 -6.27
N LEU A 110 20.45 -18.54 -6.09
CA LEU A 110 21.58 -18.70 -6.98
C LEU A 110 21.11 -19.11 -8.38
N LYS A 111 20.19 -20.08 -8.49
CA LYS A 111 19.56 -20.46 -9.76
C LYS A 111 18.89 -19.26 -10.44
N THR A 112 18.09 -18.50 -9.70
CA THR A 112 17.42 -17.29 -10.21
C THR A 112 18.42 -16.21 -10.67
N PHE A 113 19.56 -16.06 -9.97
CA PHE A 113 20.63 -15.16 -10.36
C PHE A 113 21.29 -15.57 -11.67
N MET A 114 21.42 -16.88 -11.91
CA MET A 114 21.98 -17.43 -13.14
C MET A 114 21.04 -17.23 -14.34
N GLU A 115 19.73 -17.41 -14.13
CA GLU A 115 18.69 -17.20 -15.13
C GLU A 115 18.51 -15.72 -15.55
N CYS A 116 19.14 -14.77 -14.85
CA CYS A 116 19.04 -13.35 -15.20
C CYS A 116 19.76 -13.02 -16.53
N PRO A 117 19.08 -12.38 -17.51
CA PRO A 117 19.56 -12.24 -18.88
C PRO A 117 20.69 -11.20 -19.06
N SER A 118 20.89 -10.28 -18.11
CA SER A 118 21.88 -9.20 -18.24
C SER A 118 22.64 -8.91 -16.94
N LYS A 119 23.85 -8.36 -17.05
CA LYS A 119 24.66 -7.91 -15.89
C LYS A 119 23.90 -6.88 -15.04
N SER A 120 23.08 -6.02 -15.66
CA SER A 120 22.25 -5.04 -14.95
C SER A 120 21.10 -5.69 -14.19
N ALA A 121 20.45 -6.71 -14.77
CA ALA A 121 19.42 -7.49 -14.09
C ALA A 121 20.00 -8.24 -12.88
N LYS A 122 21.17 -8.86 -13.04
CA LYS A 122 21.93 -9.51 -11.95
C LYS A 122 22.22 -8.55 -10.80
N LYS A 123 22.75 -7.35 -11.09
CA LYS A 123 22.99 -6.30 -10.08
C LYS A 123 21.70 -5.87 -9.37
N LYS A 124 20.60 -5.67 -10.11
CA LYS A 124 19.30 -5.28 -9.56
C LYS A 124 18.73 -6.36 -8.65
N TYR A 125 18.89 -7.64 -9.02
CA TYR A 125 18.44 -8.78 -8.24
C TYR A 125 19.22 -8.91 -6.91
N LEU A 126 20.56 -8.82 -6.96
CA LEU A 126 21.37 -8.85 -5.74
C LEU A 126 21.08 -7.67 -4.80
N ARG A 127 20.90 -6.47 -5.36
CA ARG A 127 20.48 -5.30 -4.58
C ARG A 127 19.13 -5.52 -3.91
N TYR A 128 18.18 -6.13 -4.61
CA TYR A 128 16.88 -6.51 -4.05
C TYR A 128 17.02 -7.50 -2.89
N LEU A 129 17.84 -8.55 -3.06
CA LEU A 129 18.09 -9.54 -2.00
C LEU A 129 18.77 -8.90 -0.79
N HIS A 130 19.78 -8.06 -1.01
CA HIS A 130 20.52 -7.40 0.08
C HIS A 130 19.60 -6.46 0.85
N LEU A 131 18.77 -5.69 0.14
CA LEU A 131 17.77 -4.83 0.76
C LEU A 131 16.74 -5.64 1.57
N LYS A 132 16.31 -6.80 1.06
CA LYS A 132 15.41 -7.73 1.78
C LYS A 132 16.04 -8.26 3.06
N GLU A 133 17.34 -8.57 3.05
CA GLU A 133 18.09 -8.99 4.22
C GLU A 133 18.20 -7.87 5.27
N LEU A 134 18.56 -6.65 4.83
CA LEU A 134 18.59 -5.47 5.70
C LEU A 134 17.23 -5.20 6.35
N TYR A 135 16.14 -5.34 5.59
CA TYR A 135 14.79 -5.23 6.15
C TYR A 135 14.51 -6.29 7.21
N LYS A 136 14.89 -7.55 6.99
CA LYS A 136 14.76 -8.62 8.00
C LYS A 136 15.58 -8.34 9.26
N LYS A 137 16.84 -7.89 9.11
CA LYS A 137 17.70 -7.54 10.26
C LYS A 137 17.13 -6.37 11.05
N ASN A 138 16.66 -5.33 10.37
CA ASN A 138 16.02 -4.18 11.01
C ASN A 138 14.70 -4.56 11.70
N ASP A 139 13.91 -5.46 11.12
CA ASP A 139 12.67 -5.94 11.74
C ASP A 139 12.95 -6.77 12.98
N LYS A 140 13.91 -7.70 12.92
CA LYS A 140 14.41 -8.42 14.11
C LYS A 140 14.89 -7.46 15.19
N ARG A 141 15.71 -6.47 14.84
CA ARG A 141 16.17 -5.44 15.79
C ARG A 141 15.00 -4.69 16.43
N LYS A 142 14.00 -4.28 15.63
CA LYS A 142 12.79 -3.63 16.15
C LYS A 142 11.95 -4.53 17.06
N VAL A 143 11.92 -5.84 16.81
CA VAL A 143 11.22 -6.81 17.65
C VAL A 143 11.97 -7.01 18.96
N GLU A 144 13.30 -7.17 18.94
CA GLU A 144 14.12 -7.27 20.15
C GLU A 144 14.08 -5.97 20.96
N GLU A 145 14.23 -4.79 20.33
CA GLU A 145 14.06 -3.48 20.98
C GLU A 145 12.66 -3.34 21.64
N LYS A 146 11.63 -3.98 21.08
CA LYS A 146 10.28 -4.01 21.71
C LYS A 146 10.21 -5.03 22.85
N ARG A 147 10.94 -6.14 22.75
CA ARG A 147 11.00 -7.18 23.77
C ARG A 147 11.79 -6.70 24.99
N GLU A 148 12.95 -6.09 24.77
CA GLU A 148 13.75 -5.42 25.80
C GLU A 148 12.94 -4.34 26.50
N ARG A 149 12.29 -3.44 25.73
CA ARG A 149 11.37 -2.45 26.33
C ARG A 149 10.23 -3.08 27.12
N ARG A 150 9.72 -4.27 26.75
CA ARG A 150 8.70 -4.98 27.54
C ARG A 150 9.27 -5.55 28.83
N LEU A 151 10.49 -6.10 28.80
CA LEU A 151 11.20 -6.64 29.95
C LEU A 151 11.60 -5.52 30.92
N GLU A 152 12.22 -4.44 30.43
CA GLU A 152 12.54 -3.24 31.21
C GLU A 152 11.29 -2.63 31.83
N ALA A 153 10.20 -2.55 31.06
CA ALA A 153 8.93 -2.10 31.58
C ALA A 153 8.40 -3.06 32.66
N GLN A 154 8.54 -4.38 32.51
CA GLN A 154 8.10 -5.39 33.47
C GLN A 154 8.90 -5.31 34.77
N ASP A 155 10.21 -5.10 34.68
CA ASP A 155 11.10 -4.90 35.83
C ASP A 155 10.82 -3.57 36.55
N GLN A 156 10.50 -2.49 35.81
CA GLN A 156 10.08 -1.22 36.41
C GLN A 156 8.66 -1.29 37.00
N ALA A 157 7.76 -2.11 36.45
CA ALA A 157 6.40 -2.29 36.98
C ALA A 157 6.38 -3.08 38.31
N SER A 158 7.43 -3.84 38.62
CA SER A 158 7.59 -4.46 39.94
C SER A 158 7.73 -3.44 41.08
N LYS A 159 7.95 -2.15 40.77
CA LYS A 159 8.25 -1.09 41.76
C LYS A 159 7.17 0.00 41.95
N THR A 160 6.05 0.05 41.20
CA THR A 160 4.94 1.01 41.47
C THR A 160 3.63 0.67 40.73
N ASP A 161 2.51 1.34 41.07
CA ASP A 161 1.08 1.26 40.63
C ASP A 161 0.79 1.18 39.09
N GLU A 162 1.82 1.08 38.24
CA GLU A 162 1.81 0.80 36.80
C GLU A 162 1.25 -0.59 36.44
N THR A 163 1.38 -1.58 37.34
CA THR A 163 0.92 -2.96 37.14
C THR A 163 -0.59 -3.03 36.93
N LYS A 164 -1.35 -2.17 37.59
CA LYS A 164 -2.80 -2.05 37.39
C LYS A 164 -3.11 -1.56 35.98
N LYS A 165 -2.49 -0.46 35.52
CA LYS A 165 -2.74 0.11 34.17
C LYS A 165 -2.48 -0.89 33.05
N ARG A 166 -1.41 -1.71 33.14
CA ARG A 166 -1.10 -2.73 32.13
C ARG A 166 -2.03 -3.94 32.18
N SER A 167 -2.41 -4.37 33.38
CA SER A 167 -3.40 -5.43 33.57
C SER A 167 -4.76 -5.00 33.00
N PHE A 168 -5.15 -3.75 33.23
CA PHE A 168 -6.32 -3.16 32.58
C PHE A 168 -6.16 -3.18 31.06
N ILE A 169 -5.07 -2.64 30.47
CA ILE A 169 -4.90 -2.62 29.00
C ILE A 169 -5.00 -4.02 28.38
N CYS A 170 -4.38 -5.04 28.99
CA CYS A 170 -4.46 -6.42 28.54
C CYS A 170 -5.89 -7.00 28.65
N LEU A 171 -6.55 -6.76 29.78
CA LEU A 171 -7.93 -7.16 30.00
C LEU A 171 -8.89 -6.46 29.03
N TRP A 172 -8.69 -5.16 28.78
CA TRP A 172 -9.42 -4.38 27.79
C TRP A 172 -9.20 -4.93 26.38
N SER A 173 -7.97 -5.31 26.01
CA SER A 173 -7.72 -5.92 24.69
C SER A 173 -8.45 -7.25 24.52
N ASN A 174 -8.46 -8.12 25.53
CA ASN A 174 -9.15 -9.41 25.46
C ASN A 174 -10.68 -9.23 25.48
N THR A 175 -11.17 -8.28 26.28
CA THR A 175 -12.61 -7.95 26.36
C THR A 175 -13.10 -7.35 25.04
N MET A 176 -12.31 -6.45 24.44
CA MET A 176 -12.61 -5.87 23.13
C MET A 176 -12.57 -6.93 22.03
N ASP A 177 -11.59 -7.84 22.05
CA ASP A 177 -11.53 -8.91 21.07
C ASP A 177 -12.74 -9.84 21.18
N ARG A 178 -13.17 -10.18 22.40
CA ARG A 178 -14.42 -10.91 22.64
C ARG A 178 -15.64 -10.15 22.11
N ALA A 179 -15.72 -8.84 22.34
CA ALA A 179 -16.82 -8.01 21.85
C ALA A 179 -16.84 -7.94 20.31
N TYR A 180 -15.67 -7.83 19.68
CA TYR A 180 -15.52 -7.82 18.22
C TYR A 180 -15.90 -9.17 17.60
N ASN A 181 -15.43 -10.27 18.19
CA ASN A 181 -15.79 -11.62 17.73
C ASN A 181 -17.28 -11.88 17.94
N TRP A 182 -17.88 -11.39 19.03
CA TRP A 182 -19.33 -11.46 19.23
C TRP A 182 -20.10 -10.72 18.13
N ARG A 183 -19.69 -9.48 17.78
CA ARG A 183 -20.33 -8.73 16.69
C ARG A 183 -20.19 -9.43 15.34
N ALA A 184 -19.03 -10.00 15.04
CA ALA A 184 -18.82 -10.77 13.82
C ALA A 184 -19.68 -12.05 13.79
N ALA A 185 -19.83 -12.74 14.93
CA ALA A 185 -20.70 -13.91 15.03
C ALA A 185 -22.18 -13.53 14.85
N GLN A 186 -22.60 -12.42 15.44
CA GLN A 186 -23.95 -11.87 15.24
C GLN A 186 -24.19 -11.49 13.78
N SER A 187 -23.20 -10.91 13.10
CA SER A 187 -23.33 -10.57 11.69
C SER A 187 -23.44 -11.81 10.79
N MET A 188 -22.93 -12.98 11.19
CA MET A 188 -23.16 -14.20 10.40
C MET A 188 -24.63 -14.61 10.31
N VAL A 189 -25.42 -14.28 11.34
CA VAL A 189 -26.85 -14.65 11.40
C VAL A 189 -27.73 -13.52 10.88
N PHE A 190 -27.45 -12.27 11.29
CA PHE A 190 -28.33 -11.12 11.06
C PHE A 190 -27.71 -10.03 10.18
N GLY A 191 -26.43 -10.14 9.86
CA GLY A 191 -25.70 -9.11 9.13
C GLY A 191 -26.02 -9.14 7.63
N GLN A 192 -26.04 -7.95 7.04
CA GLN A 192 -26.12 -7.80 5.58
C GLN A 192 -24.95 -8.53 4.91
N PRO A 193 -25.19 -9.39 3.89
CA PRO A 193 -24.12 -10.06 3.16
C PRO A 193 -23.29 -9.11 2.31
N LEU A 194 -21.97 -9.29 2.33
CA LEU A 194 -21.02 -8.65 1.43
C LEU A 194 -20.13 -9.72 0.80
N VAL A 195 -20.16 -9.80 -0.53
CA VAL A 195 -19.48 -10.85 -1.28
C VAL A 195 -18.13 -10.35 -1.81
N PHE A 196 -17.09 -11.13 -1.57
CA PHE A 196 -15.81 -11.05 -2.26
C PHE A 196 -15.75 -12.16 -3.31
N ASP A 197 -15.71 -11.77 -4.59
CA ASP A 197 -15.64 -12.70 -5.72
C ASP A 197 -14.18 -13.15 -5.95
N MET A 198 -13.88 -14.41 -5.63
CA MET A 198 -12.54 -15.00 -5.70
C MET A 198 -12.19 -15.64 -7.06
N SER A 199 -12.96 -15.32 -8.11
CA SER A 199 -12.77 -15.91 -9.44
C SER A 199 -11.64 -15.29 -10.29
N TYR A 200 -10.79 -14.42 -9.72
CA TYR A 200 -9.77 -13.64 -10.45
C TYR A 200 -8.33 -14.20 -10.37
N GLU A 201 -8.18 -15.43 -9.87
CA GLU A 201 -6.87 -16.03 -9.63
C GLU A 201 -6.02 -16.11 -10.89
N LYS A 202 -6.62 -16.50 -12.02
CA LYS A 202 -5.93 -16.72 -13.30
C LYS A 202 -5.49 -15.40 -13.94
N GLU A 203 -6.18 -14.31 -13.61
CA GLU A 203 -5.90 -12.97 -14.12
C GLU A 203 -4.79 -12.27 -13.33
N MET A 204 -4.25 -12.87 -12.26
CA MET A 204 -3.26 -12.26 -11.39
C MET A 204 -1.94 -13.03 -11.32
N SER A 205 -0.83 -12.31 -11.19
CA SER A 205 0.44 -12.92 -10.80
C SER A 205 0.42 -13.35 -9.33
N VAL A 206 1.29 -14.29 -8.94
CA VAL A 206 1.43 -14.75 -7.53
C VAL A 206 1.63 -13.57 -6.56
N ARG A 207 2.35 -12.52 -6.98
CA ARG A 207 2.58 -11.30 -6.17
C ARG A 207 1.30 -10.47 -6.01
N GLU A 208 0.46 -10.43 -7.04
CA GLU A 208 -0.83 -9.73 -7.02
C GLU A 208 -1.86 -10.49 -6.19
N VAL A 209 -1.89 -11.83 -6.26
CA VAL A 209 -2.71 -12.67 -5.36
C VAL A 209 -2.33 -12.40 -3.90
N ALA A 210 -1.03 -12.41 -3.56
CA ALA A 210 -0.58 -12.12 -2.20
C ALA A 210 -0.98 -10.71 -1.72
N ASN A 211 -0.98 -9.71 -2.61
CA ASN A 211 -1.46 -8.36 -2.28
C ASN A 211 -2.98 -8.31 -2.12
N THR A 212 -3.72 -9.07 -2.92
CA THR A 212 -5.17 -9.19 -2.85
C THR A 212 -5.58 -9.77 -1.50
N VAL A 213 -4.98 -10.90 -1.11
CA VAL A 213 -5.19 -11.51 0.21
C VAL A 213 -4.87 -10.52 1.32
N ARG A 214 -3.75 -9.79 1.23
CA ARG A 214 -3.41 -8.76 2.22
C ARG A 214 -4.50 -7.70 2.37
N GLN A 215 -5.10 -7.22 1.28
CA GLN A 215 -6.18 -6.24 1.35
C GLN A 215 -7.46 -6.82 1.93
N ILE A 216 -7.75 -8.10 1.67
CA ILE A 216 -8.91 -8.79 2.25
C ILE A 216 -8.72 -9.02 3.74
N VAL A 217 -7.53 -9.40 4.20
CA VAL A 217 -7.18 -9.50 5.64
C VAL A 217 -7.41 -8.15 6.35
N LEU A 218 -7.01 -7.05 5.71
CA LEU A 218 -7.29 -5.70 6.24
C LEU A 218 -8.79 -5.38 6.24
N SER A 219 -9.52 -5.83 5.22
CA SER A 219 -10.97 -5.64 5.10
C SER A 219 -11.71 -6.38 6.21
N GLU A 220 -11.40 -7.65 6.45
CA GLU A 220 -11.96 -8.46 7.52
C GLU A 220 -11.67 -7.82 8.90
N GLY A 221 -10.42 -7.43 9.16
CA GLY A 221 -10.07 -6.76 10.41
C GLY A 221 -10.72 -5.39 10.61
N CYS A 222 -11.08 -4.68 9.53
CA CYS A 222 -11.89 -3.46 9.59
C CYS A 222 -13.36 -3.77 9.88
N ASN A 223 -13.92 -4.78 9.21
CA ASN A 223 -15.30 -5.24 9.40
C ASN A 223 -15.55 -5.70 10.84
N ARG A 224 -14.66 -6.52 11.40
CA ARG A 224 -14.74 -7.05 12.77
C ARG A 224 -14.78 -5.97 13.84
N ARG A 225 -14.15 -4.82 13.57
CA ARG A 225 -14.13 -3.65 14.47
C ARG A 225 -15.32 -2.70 14.27
N SER A 226 -16.13 -2.91 13.25
CA SER A 226 -17.34 -2.12 13.01
C SER A 226 -18.34 -2.30 14.17
N VAL A 227 -19.20 -1.29 14.35
CA VAL A 227 -20.35 -1.41 15.25
C VAL A 227 -21.39 -2.36 14.66
N ASP A 228 -21.58 -2.28 13.34
CA ASP A 228 -22.51 -3.11 12.57
C ASP A 228 -21.78 -3.76 11.37
N PRO A 229 -21.11 -4.90 11.58
CA PRO A 229 -20.34 -5.59 10.53
C PRO A 229 -21.22 -6.15 9.41
N PHE A 230 -20.63 -6.37 8.24
CA PHE A 230 -21.20 -7.23 7.20
C PHE A 230 -20.97 -8.70 7.53
N HIS A 231 -21.86 -9.57 7.06
CA HIS A 231 -21.52 -10.97 6.88
C HIS A 231 -20.64 -11.11 5.65
N ILE A 232 -19.35 -11.40 5.84
CA ILE A 232 -18.43 -11.56 4.71
C ILE A 232 -18.61 -12.95 4.09
N HIS A 233 -18.83 -12.97 2.77
CA HIS A 233 -18.86 -14.18 1.96
C HIS A 233 -17.70 -14.21 0.97
N PHE A 234 -16.94 -15.30 0.97
CA PHE A 234 -15.97 -15.61 -0.08
C PHE A 234 -16.62 -16.62 -1.02
N CYS A 235 -16.99 -16.18 -2.22
CA CYS A 235 -17.61 -17.03 -3.25
C CYS A 235 -16.59 -17.34 -4.35
N ASN A 236 -16.83 -18.42 -5.10
CA ASN A 236 -15.88 -18.97 -6.07
C ASN A 236 -14.51 -19.30 -5.44
N PHE A 237 -14.47 -19.63 -4.15
CA PHE A 237 -13.24 -19.90 -3.43
C PHE A 237 -12.92 -21.40 -3.46
N LYS A 238 -11.74 -21.76 -3.97
CA LYS A 238 -11.27 -23.15 -4.01
C LYS A 238 -10.25 -23.38 -2.91
N ASP A 239 -10.38 -24.48 -2.18
CA ASP A 239 -9.47 -24.82 -1.09
C ASP A 239 -8.03 -25.11 -1.59
N ASP A 240 -7.81 -25.50 -2.83
CA ASP A 240 -6.45 -25.65 -3.38
C ASP A 240 -5.97 -24.44 -4.20
N SER A 241 -6.61 -23.28 -4.05
CA SER A 241 -6.22 -22.06 -4.74
C SER A 241 -4.97 -21.40 -4.18
N LEU A 242 -4.32 -20.56 -5.00
CA LEU A 242 -3.28 -19.64 -4.56
C LEU A 242 -3.79 -18.68 -3.48
N TYR A 243 -5.08 -18.33 -3.50
CA TYR A 243 -5.69 -17.54 -2.42
C TYR A 243 -5.61 -18.27 -1.09
N HIS A 244 -6.06 -19.55 -1.03
CA HIS A 244 -6.04 -20.33 0.20
C HIS A 244 -4.64 -20.43 0.80
N ARG A 245 -3.64 -20.73 -0.04
CA ARG A 245 -2.24 -20.79 0.40
C ARG A 245 -1.75 -19.48 1.00
N GLU A 246 -2.11 -18.34 0.40
CA GLU A 246 -1.73 -17.03 0.95
C GLU A 246 -2.53 -16.69 2.22
N PHE A 247 -3.81 -17.04 2.32
CA PHE A 247 -4.61 -16.82 3.52
C PHE A 247 -4.06 -17.59 4.72
N ILE A 248 -3.67 -18.86 4.54
CA ILE A 248 -3.03 -19.68 5.59
C ILE A 248 -1.76 -18.99 6.13
N LYS A 249 -0.98 -18.29 5.30
CA LYS A 249 0.21 -17.58 5.79
C LYS A 249 -0.11 -16.46 6.78
N TYR A 250 -1.24 -15.77 6.58
CA TYR A 250 -1.67 -14.68 7.45
C TYR A 250 -2.39 -15.19 8.69
N TYR A 251 -3.34 -16.11 8.53
CA TYR A 251 -4.21 -16.56 9.61
C TYR A 251 -3.68 -17.79 10.35
N ARG A 252 -2.85 -18.61 9.71
CA ARG A 252 -2.36 -19.90 10.24
C ARG A 252 -3.53 -20.73 10.75
N GLU A 253 -3.43 -21.24 11.97
CA GLU A 253 -4.47 -22.03 12.65
C GLU A 253 -5.78 -21.26 12.87
N ALA A 254 -5.77 -19.92 12.78
CA ALA A 254 -6.97 -19.11 12.94
C ALA A 254 -7.87 -19.11 11.69
N TRP A 255 -7.42 -19.64 10.54
CA TRP A 255 -8.22 -19.67 9.30
C TRP A 255 -9.58 -20.34 9.51
N GLY A 256 -9.60 -21.52 10.14
CA GLY A 256 -10.84 -22.24 10.46
C GLY A 256 -11.68 -21.63 11.59
N LYS A 257 -11.20 -20.56 12.22
CA LYS A 257 -11.91 -19.84 13.30
C LYS A 257 -12.46 -18.50 12.85
N LEU A 258 -12.29 -18.15 11.57
CA LEU A 258 -12.81 -16.91 11.03
C LEU A 258 -14.33 -16.95 10.96
N LEU A 259 -14.97 -15.85 11.35
CA LEU A 259 -16.42 -15.68 11.35
C LEU A 259 -16.87 -15.13 10.00
N ILE A 260 -16.58 -15.90 8.94
CA ILE A 260 -16.89 -15.61 7.55
C ILE A 260 -17.45 -16.87 6.89
N THR A 261 -18.24 -16.72 5.84
CA THR A 261 -18.71 -17.85 5.05
C THR A 261 -17.81 -18.02 3.83
N VAL A 262 -17.22 -19.19 3.66
CA VAL A 262 -16.39 -19.56 2.50
C VAL A 262 -17.12 -20.63 1.71
N THR A 263 -17.24 -20.44 0.40
CA THR A 263 -17.92 -21.37 -0.51
C THR A 263 -17.26 -21.36 -1.90
N ASP A 264 -17.24 -22.54 -2.53
CA ASP A 264 -16.80 -22.74 -3.91
C ASP A 264 -17.86 -22.34 -4.94
N GLN A 265 -19.12 -22.23 -4.50
CA GLN A 265 -20.27 -21.90 -5.34
C GLN A 265 -20.24 -20.46 -5.86
N CYS A 266 -20.93 -20.24 -6.98
CA CYS A 266 -21.12 -18.91 -7.51
C CYS A 266 -22.10 -18.13 -6.61
N TYR A 267 -21.86 -16.85 -6.41
CA TYR A 267 -22.75 -15.99 -5.61
C TYR A 267 -24.19 -15.92 -6.16
N THR A 268 -24.42 -16.27 -7.43
CA THR A 268 -25.76 -16.38 -8.04
C THR A 268 -26.53 -17.64 -7.64
N GLU A 269 -25.83 -18.65 -7.13
CA GLU A 269 -26.42 -19.89 -6.60
C GLU A 269 -26.71 -19.74 -5.11
N VAL A 270 -25.90 -18.96 -4.40
CA VAL A 270 -26.02 -18.71 -2.96
C VAL A 270 -27.08 -17.67 -2.63
N PHE A 271 -27.27 -16.66 -3.50
CA PHE A 271 -28.14 -15.51 -3.24
C PHE A 271 -29.14 -15.24 -4.37
N PRO A 272 -30.31 -14.66 -4.05
CA PRO A 272 -31.27 -14.21 -5.05
C PRO A 272 -30.65 -13.19 -6.00
N LYS A 273 -30.73 -13.47 -7.30
CA LYS A 273 -30.06 -12.70 -8.35
C LYS A 273 -30.48 -11.23 -8.41
N ASP A 274 -31.74 -10.94 -8.12
CA ASP A 274 -32.36 -9.62 -8.07
C ASP A 274 -31.82 -8.72 -6.94
N LYS A 275 -31.25 -9.33 -5.90
CA LYS A 275 -30.61 -8.60 -4.79
C LYS A 275 -29.14 -8.30 -5.04
N LEU A 276 -28.50 -8.92 -6.02
CA LEU A 276 -27.07 -8.79 -6.26
C LEU A 276 -26.73 -7.53 -7.06
N ILE A 277 -25.80 -6.73 -6.53
CA ILE A 277 -25.22 -5.58 -7.22
C ILE A 277 -23.70 -5.75 -7.29
N TYR A 278 -23.18 -5.90 -8.51
CA TYR A 278 -21.75 -5.98 -8.74
C TYR A 278 -21.11 -4.59 -8.77
N LEU A 279 -20.24 -4.31 -7.81
CA LEU A 279 -19.52 -3.04 -7.73
C LEU A 279 -18.29 -3.05 -8.64
N THR A 280 -18.28 -2.14 -9.62
CA THR A 280 -17.16 -1.97 -10.54
C THR A 280 -17.05 -0.52 -11.01
N ALA A 281 -15.82 0.00 -11.08
CA ALA A 281 -15.56 1.38 -11.50
C ALA A 281 -15.95 1.64 -12.96
N ASP A 282 -16.01 0.58 -13.78
CA ASP A 282 -16.34 0.66 -15.21
C ASP A 282 -17.86 0.64 -15.47
N SER A 283 -18.70 0.51 -14.43
CA SER A 283 -20.15 0.49 -14.58
C SER A 283 -20.67 1.84 -15.10
N PRO A 284 -21.55 1.86 -16.12
CA PRO A 284 -22.19 3.09 -16.57
C PRO A 284 -23.22 3.63 -15.55
N LYS A 285 -23.77 2.74 -14.71
CA LYS A 285 -24.69 3.10 -13.63
C LYS A 285 -23.88 3.56 -12.41
N VAL A 286 -24.20 4.74 -11.90
CA VAL A 286 -23.58 5.32 -10.70
C VAL A 286 -24.49 5.11 -9.50
N MET A 287 -23.94 4.53 -8.43
CA MET A 287 -24.62 4.32 -7.16
C MET A 287 -24.99 5.66 -6.52
N LYS A 288 -26.27 5.85 -6.21
CA LYS A 288 -26.79 7.10 -5.62
C LYS A 288 -26.95 6.99 -4.11
N THR A 289 -27.50 5.88 -3.64
CA THR A 289 -27.80 5.58 -2.25
C THR A 289 -27.28 4.19 -1.90
N PHE A 290 -26.97 3.99 -0.63
CA PHE A 290 -26.73 2.66 -0.09
C PHE A 290 -28.06 2.01 0.25
N ASP A 291 -28.19 0.73 -0.09
CA ASP A 291 -29.41 -0.06 0.07
C ASP A 291 -29.09 -1.26 0.97
N HIS A 292 -29.78 -1.35 2.10
CA HIS A 292 -29.57 -2.38 3.11
C HIS A 292 -30.19 -3.73 2.71
N ASP A 293 -31.10 -3.76 1.73
CA ASP A 293 -31.74 -4.98 1.23
C ASP A 293 -30.96 -5.65 0.08
N LYS A 294 -29.97 -4.95 -0.46
CA LYS A 294 -29.11 -5.44 -1.56
C LYS A 294 -27.85 -6.12 -1.05
N ILE A 295 -27.30 -6.99 -1.88
CA ILE A 295 -26.07 -7.72 -1.62
C ILE A 295 -25.02 -7.22 -2.59
N TYR A 296 -24.01 -6.54 -2.04
CA TYR A 296 -22.93 -5.97 -2.84
C TYR A 296 -21.85 -7.02 -3.11
N ILE A 297 -21.35 -7.05 -4.34
CA ILE A 297 -20.23 -7.91 -4.75
C ILE A 297 -19.04 -7.04 -5.10
N VAL A 298 -17.87 -7.38 -4.54
CA VAL A 298 -16.58 -6.76 -4.83
C VAL A 298 -15.66 -7.81 -5.43
N GLY A 299 -15.09 -7.52 -6.61
CA GLY A 299 -14.13 -8.42 -7.25
C GLY A 299 -12.80 -8.47 -6.50
N SER A 300 -12.40 -9.65 -6.03
CA SER A 300 -11.13 -9.87 -5.31
C SER A 300 -9.94 -9.89 -6.26
N MET A 301 -9.60 -8.73 -6.82
CA MET A 301 -8.49 -8.58 -7.76
C MET A 301 -7.65 -7.33 -7.43
N VAL A 302 -6.33 -7.47 -7.53
CA VAL A 302 -5.38 -6.36 -7.48
C VAL A 302 -4.51 -6.41 -8.72
N ASP A 303 -4.54 -5.36 -9.53
CA ASP A 303 -3.78 -5.26 -10.77
C ASP A 303 -2.74 -4.13 -10.71
N LYS A 304 -1.49 -4.42 -11.09
CA LYS A 304 -0.47 -3.37 -11.25
C LYS A 304 -0.70 -2.52 -12.49
N SER A 305 -1.17 -3.16 -13.55
CA SER A 305 -1.61 -2.54 -14.80
C SER A 305 -3.12 -2.72 -14.89
N ILE A 306 -3.85 -1.60 -14.96
CA ILE A 306 -5.30 -1.62 -14.88
C ILE A 306 -5.89 -2.42 -16.04
N LYS A 307 -6.63 -3.47 -15.73
CA LYS A 307 -7.39 -4.27 -16.70
C LYS A 307 -8.84 -3.78 -16.70
N THR A 308 -9.13 -2.80 -17.55
CA THR A 308 -10.47 -2.22 -17.64
C THR A 308 -11.50 -3.24 -18.13
N GLY A 309 -12.69 -3.21 -17.55
CA GLY A 309 -13.87 -3.95 -18.02
C GLY A 309 -13.94 -5.43 -17.62
N VAL A 310 -12.93 -6.01 -16.95
CA VAL A 310 -12.92 -7.45 -16.62
C VAL A 310 -14.10 -7.82 -15.71
N SER A 311 -14.27 -7.09 -14.60
CA SER A 311 -15.37 -7.34 -13.65
C SER A 311 -16.74 -6.98 -14.22
N LEU A 312 -16.81 -5.90 -15.02
CA LEU A 312 -18.03 -5.51 -15.71
C LEU A 312 -18.49 -6.58 -16.71
N ALA A 313 -17.56 -7.15 -17.48
CA ALA A 313 -17.86 -8.21 -18.44
C ALA A 313 -18.37 -9.47 -17.73
N ARG A 314 -17.75 -9.86 -16.62
CA ARG A 314 -18.19 -11.01 -15.80
C ARG A 314 -19.61 -10.79 -15.26
N ALA A 315 -19.87 -9.63 -14.66
CA ALA A 315 -21.20 -9.29 -14.15
C ALA A 315 -22.28 -9.27 -15.25
N LYS A 316 -21.96 -8.71 -16.43
CA LYS A 316 -22.88 -8.68 -17.59
C LYS A 316 -23.18 -10.08 -18.14
N ARG A 317 -22.20 -10.97 -18.23
CA ARG A 317 -22.41 -12.37 -18.66
C ARG A 317 -23.36 -13.12 -17.74
N LEU A 318 -23.32 -12.81 -16.45
CA LEU A 318 -24.25 -13.36 -15.46
C LEU A 318 -25.57 -12.60 -15.38
N GLY A 319 -25.75 -11.52 -16.15
CA GLY A 319 -26.98 -10.71 -16.16
C GLY A 319 -27.26 -10.01 -14.83
N LEU A 320 -26.22 -9.52 -14.15
CA LEU A 320 -26.32 -8.84 -12.85
C LEU A 320 -26.45 -7.33 -13.02
N GLU A 321 -27.06 -6.68 -12.04
CA GLU A 321 -26.96 -5.24 -11.91
C GLU A 321 -25.53 -4.84 -11.54
N THR A 322 -25.03 -3.77 -12.14
CA THR A 322 -23.71 -3.22 -11.85
C THR A 322 -23.81 -1.77 -11.39
N ALA A 323 -22.92 -1.35 -10.49
CA ALA A 323 -22.85 0.03 -10.04
C ALA A 323 -21.41 0.49 -9.79
N ALA A 324 -21.14 1.76 -10.12
CA ALA A 324 -19.89 2.45 -9.82
C ALA A 324 -20.10 3.43 -8.66
N LEU A 325 -19.07 3.67 -7.85
CA LEU A 325 -19.12 4.70 -6.81
C LEU A 325 -19.18 6.10 -7.46
N PRO A 326 -19.90 7.08 -6.86
CA PRO A 326 -20.06 8.43 -7.38
C PRO A 326 -18.80 9.31 -7.18
N LEU A 327 -17.61 8.79 -7.50
CA LEU A 327 -16.33 9.47 -7.23
C LEU A 327 -16.27 10.85 -7.89
N GLU A 328 -16.65 10.98 -9.17
CA GLU A 328 -16.62 12.26 -9.89
C GLU A 328 -17.63 13.28 -9.37
N LYS A 329 -18.70 12.83 -8.72
CA LYS A 329 -19.72 13.72 -8.15
C LYS A 329 -19.21 14.41 -6.89
N TYR A 330 -18.42 13.71 -6.07
CA TYR A 330 -18.00 14.19 -4.76
C TYR A 330 -16.53 14.62 -4.70
N LEU A 331 -15.66 14.10 -5.57
CA LEU A 331 -14.22 14.33 -5.55
C LEU A 331 -13.74 15.01 -6.83
N LEU A 332 -13.03 16.13 -6.69
CA LEU A 332 -12.33 16.76 -7.81
C LEU A 332 -11.06 15.94 -8.11
N TRP A 333 -11.21 14.96 -8.98
CA TRP A 333 -10.15 14.00 -9.31
C TRP A 333 -8.93 14.70 -9.93
N ASN A 334 -7.74 14.29 -9.50
CA ASN A 334 -6.48 14.91 -9.94
C ASN A 334 -5.58 13.87 -10.61
N THR A 335 -5.25 12.78 -9.92
CA THR A 335 -4.26 11.81 -10.41
C THR A 335 -4.64 10.37 -10.10
N GLY A 336 -4.13 9.46 -10.94
CA GLY A 336 -4.28 8.02 -10.77
C GLY A 336 -5.66 7.49 -11.14
N ALA A 337 -5.79 6.18 -11.06
CA ALA A 337 -7.01 5.49 -11.46
C ALA A 337 -8.07 5.46 -10.38
N LYS A 338 -9.33 5.41 -10.83
CA LYS A 338 -10.55 5.36 -10.01
C LYS A 338 -10.84 3.99 -9.41
N ASN A 339 -10.03 2.98 -9.74
CA ASN A 339 -10.04 1.70 -9.04
C ASN A 339 -9.50 1.89 -7.61
N LEU A 340 -10.32 1.53 -6.64
CA LEU A 340 -10.01 1.55 -5.22
C LEU A 340 -9.60 0.16 -4.77
N THR A 341 -8.83 0.08 -3.69
CA THR A 341 -8.40 -1.21 -3.11
C THR A 341 -9.55 -1.85 -2.33
N LEU A 342 -9.45 -3.16 -2.07
CA LEU A 342 -10.51 -3.92 -1.38
C LEU A 342 -10.76 -3.39 0.04
N ASP A 343 -9.69 -3.02 0.74
CA ASP A 343 -9.77 -2.41 2.08
C ASP A 343 -10.41 -1.01 2.05
N GLN A 344 -10.19 -0.23 0.98
CA GLN A 344 -10.85 1.05 0.80
C GLN A 344 -12.35 0.85 0.53
N MET A 345 -12.70 -0.10 -0.34
CA MET A 345 -14.09 -0.46 -0.63
C MET A 345 -14.83 -0.89 0.64
N MET A 346 -14.23 -1.79 1.44
CA MET A 346 -14.80 -2.22 2.71
C MET A 346 -15.09 -1.03 3.64
N ARG A 347 -14.13 -0.13 3.83
CA ARG A 347 -14.31 1.04 4.72
C ARG A 347 -15.38 2.01 4.19
N ILE A 348 -15.43 2.21 2.88
CA ILE A 348 -16.47 3.02 2.22
C ILE A 348 -17.84 2.41 2.48
N LEU A 349 -18.01 1.11 2.20
CA LEU A 349 -19.29 0.42 2.35
C LEU A 349 -19.75 0.38 3.82
N LEU A 350 -18.85 0.14 4.76
CA LEU A 350 -19.15 0.18 6.20
C LEU A 350 -19.66 1.56 6.63
N THR A 351 -19.00 2.64 6.19
CA THR A 351 -19.44 4.00 6.54
C THR A 351 -20.72 4.40 5.84
N LEU A 352 -20.97 3.92 4.63
CA LEU A 352 -22.26 4.12 3.96
C LEU A 352 -23.39 3.36 4.65
N LYS A 353 -23.14 2.13 5.10
CA LYS A 353 -24.10 1.32 5.85
C LYS A 353 -24.54 2.03 7.14
N ASP A 354 -23.60 2.66 7.84
CA ASP A 354 -23.84 3.37 9.11
C ASP A 354 -24.43 4.79 8.93
N THR A 355 -23.91 5.56 7.98
CA THR A 355 -24.19 7.01 7.90
C THR A 355 -24.96 7.47 6.67
N ALA A 356 -25.04 6.63 5.63
CA ALA A 356 -25.51 6.99 4.29
C ALA A 356 -24.84 8.25 3.67
N ASP A 357 -23.73 8.73 4.25
CA ASP A 357 -23.06 9.96 3.82
C ASP A 357 -21.84 9.67 2.94
N TRP A 358 -21.98 9.96 1.65
CA TRP A 358 -20.92 9.83 0.67
C TRP A 358 -19.69 10.69 0.97
N LYS A 359 -19.83 11.87 1.58
CA LYS A 359 -18.66 12.70 1.89
C LYS A 359 -17.78 12.02 2.93
N LYS A 360 -18.37 11.55 4.03
CA LYS A 360 -17.67 10.78 5.07
C LYS A 360 -17.06 9.50 4.52
N ALA A 361 -17.83 8.73 3.75
CA ALA A 361 -17.35 7.47 3.19
C ALA A 361 -16.15 7.68 2.25
N LEU A 362 -16.19 8.71 1.41
CA LEU A 362 -15.13 8.98 0.42
C LEU A 362 -13.86 9.61 1.03
N GLU A 363 -13.83 9.94 2.32
CA GLU A 363 -12.59 10.33 3.02
C GLU A 363 -11.54 9.21 3.03
N PHE A 364 -11.97 7.96 2.86
CA PHE A 364 -11.06 6.82 2.76
C PHE A 364 -10.37 6.69 1.41
N VAL A 365 -10.78 7.48 0.41
CA VAL A 365 -10.03 7.61 -0.83
C VAL A 365 -8.70 8.34 -0.53
N PRO A 366 -7.55 7.86 -1.02
CA PRO A 366 -6.27 8.52 -0.73
C PRO A 366 -6.25 9.99 -1.19
N LYS A 367 -5.96 10.92 -0.27
CA LYS A 367 -5.95 12.38 -0.53
C LYS A 367 -5.09 12.81 -1.72
N ARG A 368 -4.04 12.05 -2.06
CA ARG A 368 -3.20 12.31 -3.26
C ARG A 368 -3.93 12.16 -4.60
N LYS A 369 -5.07 11.46 -4.63
CA LYS A 369 -5.84 11.20 -5.86
C LYS A 369 -6.76 12.37 -6.24
N TYR A 370 -7.10 13.27 -5.31
CA TYR A 370 -8.08 14.35 -5.55
C TYR A 370 -7.63 15.67 -4.90
N CYS A 371 -8.08 16.81 -5.43
CA CYS A 371 -7.71 18.14 -4.93
C CYS A 371 -8.61 18.63 -3.78
N GLY A 372 -9.85 18.15 -3.73
CA GLY A 372 -10.82 18.49 -2.69
C GLY A 372 -12.19 17.88 -2.96
N PHE A 373 -13.10 18.04 -2.00
CA PHE A 373 -14.50 17.69 -2.19
C PHE A 373 -15.21 18.75 -3.04
N VAL A 374 -16.12 18.29 -3.90
CA VAL A 374 -16.95 19.12 -4.75
C VAL A 374 -18.02 19.79 -3.87
N ASN A 375 -17.87 21.10 -3.63
CA ASN A 375 -18.83 21.89 -2.84
C ASN A 375 -19.84 22.67 -3.73
N LYS A 376 -19.66 22.66 -5.05
CA LYS A 376 -20.50 23.32 -6.07
C LYS A 376 -20.64 22.42 -7.31
N PRO A 377 -21.67 22.54 -8.16
CA PRO A 377 -21.88 21.63 -9.29
C PRO A 377 -20.63 21.49 -10.18
N VAL A 378 -20.29 20.24 -10.52
CA VAL A 378 -19.05 19.80 -11.20
C VAL A 378 -18.73 20.59 -12.49
N LYS A 379 -19.75 21.13 -13.17
CA LYS A 379 -19.59 21.90 -14.42
C LYS A 379 -18.81 23.21 -14.23
N GLU A 380 -18.95 23.88 -13.10
CA GLU A 380 -18.21 25.13 -12.83
C GLU A 380 -16.78 24.84 -12.38
N LEU A 381 -16.58 23.77 -11.61
CA LEU A 381 -15.26 23.41 -11.09
C LEU A 381 -14.34 22.82 -12.16
N LYS A 382 -14.86 22.04 -13.12
CA LYS A 382 -14.07 21.57 -14.27
C LYS A 382 -13.53 22.76 -15.08
N LYS A 383 -14.38 23.75 -15.37
CA LYS A 383 -13.94 25.01 -16.02
C LYS A 383 -12.83 25.71 -15.24
N THR A 384 -12.94 25.81 -13.91
CA THR A 384 -11.88 26.43 -13.11
C THR A 384 -10.59 25.61 -13.05
N LEU A 385 -10.67 24.27 -13.02
CA LEU A 385 -9.50 23.40 -12.99
C LEU A 385 -8.77 23.40 -14.33
N ASP A 386 -9.52 23.39 -15.43
CA ASP A 386 -8.98 23.51 -16.78
C ASP A 386 -8.31 24.88 -16.97
N LEU A 387 -8.90 25.96 -16.44
CA LEU A 387 -8.29 27.30 -16.42
C LEU A 387 -6.98 27.32 -15.61
N ILE A 388 -6.96 26.68 -14.43
CA ILE A 388 -5.77 26.59 -13.58
C ILE A 388 -4.67 25.76 -14.25
N ASN A 389 -5.04 24.68 -14.94
CA ASN A 389 -4.09 23.84 -15.67
C ASN A 389 -3.54 24.58 -16.90
N MET A 390 -4.38 25.30 -17.64
CA MET A 390 -3.95 26.21 -18.71
C MET A 390 -2.97 27.28 -18.22
N LEU A 391 -3.27 27.91 -17.08
CA LEU A 391 -2.40 28.92 -16.45
C LEU A 391 -1.09 28.34 -15.90
N LYS A 392 -1.08 27.06 -15.49
CA LYS A 392 0.13 26.35 -15.07
C LYS A 392 0.99 25.91 -16.25
N VAL A 393 0.38 25.49 -17.35
CA VAL A 393 1.08 25.13 -18.60
C VAL A 393 1.64 26.38 -19.29
N GLY A 394 0.98 27.54 -19.17
CA GLY A 394 1.46 28.82 -19.69
C GLY A 394 2.59 29.49 -18.89
N LYS A 395 3.03 28.92 -17.77
CA LYS A 395 4.20 29.43 -17.01
C LYS A 395 5.45 28.60 -17.30
N GLY A 396 5.93 28.72 -18.54
CA GLY A 396 7.36 28.64 -18.82
C GLY A 396 8.07 29.73 -18.02
N ARG A 397 8.74 29.34 -16.93
CA ARG A 397 9.60 30.20 -16.12
C ARG A 397 10.78 30.64 -16.97
N GLU A 398 10.82 31.91 -17.42
CA GLU A 398 12.02 32.77 -17.50
C GLU A 398 11.80 34.05 -18.34
N GLU A 399 10.78 34.11 -19.21
CA GLU A 399 10.61 35.27 -20.11
C GLU A 399 9.85 36.45 -19.48
N VAL A 400 8.90 36.19 -18.57
CA VAL A 400 8.09 37.25 -17.94
C VAL A 400 8.91 38.12 -16.97
N GLN A 401 9.95 37.57 -16.33
CA GLN A 401 10.82 38.36 -15.45
C GLN A 401 11.71 39.34 -16.23
N LYS A 402 12.14 38.99 -17.45
CA LYS A 402 12.92 39.90 -18.31
C LYS A 402 12.06 41.03 -18.89
N GLN A 403 10.78 40.78 -19.15
CA GLN A 403 9.85 41.80 -19.66
C GLN A 403 9.43 42.81 -18.57
N PHE A 404 9.25 42.36 -17.33
CA PHE A 404 8.95 43.25 -16.20
C PHE A 404 10.14 44.15 -15.82
N ALA A 405 11.38 43.64 -15.89
CA ALA A 405 12.58 44.44 -15.62
C ALA A 405 12.82 45.53 -16.69
N LYS A 406 12.51 45.26 -17.97
CA LYS A 406 12.61 46.28 -19.04
C LYS A 406 11.58 47.40 -18.89
N ASN A 407 10.39 47.11 -18.37
CA ASN A 407 9.33 48.12 -18.21
C ASN A 407 9.53 49.02 -16.98
N TYR A 408 10.29 48.60 -15.97
CA TYR A 408 10.63 49.44 -14.82
C TYR A 408 11.75 50.46 -15.10
N SER A 409 12.66 50.17 -16.04
CA SER A 409 13.76 51.08 -16.39
C SER A 409 13.33 52.26 -17.28
N LYS A 410 12.26 52.12 -18.07
CA LYS A 410 11.74 53.20 -18.93
C LYS A 410 10.92 54.27 -18.19
N LYS A 411 10.52 54.02 -16.93
CA LYS A 411 9.64 54.93 -16.17
C LYS A 411 10.39 55.95 -15.29
N TYR A 412 11.73 55.93 -15.27
CA TYR A 412 12.57 56.86 -14.49
C TYR A 412 13.56 57.68 -15.35
N LYS A 413 13.23 57.91 -16.63
CA LYS A 413 13.94 58.89 -17.49
C LYS A 413 13.03 59.98 -18.08
N LEU A 414 11.84 60.15 -17.51
CA LEU A 414 10.90 61.23 -17.82
C LEU A 414 10.22 61.68 -16.52
N LYS A 415 11.02 62.30 -15.65
CA LYS A 415 10.68 63.39 -14.74
C LYS A 415 11.91 63.81 -13.97
#